data_AF-A0A377U4E9-F1
#
_entry.id   AF-A0A377U4E9-F1
#
_cell.length_a   1.000
_cell.length_b   1.000
_cell.length_c   1.000
_cell.angle_alpha   90.00
_cell.angle_beta   90.00
_cell.angle_gamma   90.00
#
_symmetry.space_group_name_H-M   'P 1'
#
loop_
_entity.id
_entity.type
_entity.pdbx_description
1 polymer ?
#
loop_
_entity_poly.entity_id
_entity_poly.type
_entity_poly.pdbx_seq_one_letter_code
_entity_poly.pdbx_strand_id
1 'polypeptide(L)'
;MSTLAHVEKQRLTGAALNHKHGHYFVINQSDNRRQVSRDVTSLMEEKLGERLLGVIHRDESVVEANASQKSILDFNASSAAAFDIEIMAKKISSLLGIHIGDGTVHSPATHVRALTFCRAAE
;
A
#
# COMPACT_ATOMS: atom_id res chain seq x y z
N MET A 1 20.61 16.20 -1.81
CA MET A 1 20.63 14.88 -1.14
C MET A 1 19.32 14.17 -1.43
N SER A 2 19.36 12.92 -1.90
CA SER A 2 18.15 12.15 -2.21
C SER A 2 17.36 11.82 -0.94
N THR A 3 16.04 11.98 -0.97
CA THR A 3 15.12 11.58 0.10
C THR A 3 15.17 10.08 0.38
N LEU A 4 15.57 9.28 -0.62
CA LEU A 4 15.71 7.83 -0.51
C LEU A 4 16.76 7.44 0.54
N ALA A 5 17.87 8.18 0.63
CA ALA A 5 18.89 7.90 1.64
C ALA A 5 18.37 8.10 3.07
N HIS A 6 17.34 8.93 3.28
CA HIS A 6 16.67 9.07 4.58
C HIS A 6 15.69 7.92 4.85
N VAL A 7 15.02 7.42 3.81
CA VAL A 7 14.13 6.25 3.88
C VAL A 7 14.92 5.00 4.23
N GLU A 8 16.03 4.74 3.53
CA GLU A 8 16.89 3.58 3.74
C GLU A 8 17.51 3.53 5.14
N LYS A 9 17.83 4.70 5.71
CA LYS A 9 18.37 4.83 7.07
C LYS A 9 17.30 4.78 8.15
N GLN A 10 16.05 4.42 7.82
CA GLN A 10 14.93 4.36 8.77
C GLN A 10 14.69 5.70 9.49
N ARG A 11 15.15 6.81 8.90
CA ARG A 11 15.13 8.13 9.55
C ARG A 11 13.72 8.72 9.60
N LEU A 12 12.80 8.20 8.77
CA LEU A 12 11.40 8.60 8.72
C LEU A 12 10.48 7.72 9.58
N THR A 13 10.99 6.60 10.10
CA THR A 13 10.18 5.64 10.89
C THR A 13 10.45 5.75 12.40
N GLY A 14 11.37 6.63 12.81
CA GLY A 14 11.72 6.90 14.22
C GLY A 14 12.46 5.76 14.93
N ALA A 15 12.29 4.52 14.48
CA ALA A 15 12.97 3.32 14.95
C ALA A 15 13.02 2.25 13.83
N ALA A 16 13.73 1.15 14.07
CA ALA A 16 13.74 0.01 13.18
C ALA A 16 12.34 -0.61 13.06
N LEU A 17 11.82 -0.68 11.83
CA LEU A 17 10.58 -1.40 11.54
C LEU A 17 10.81 -2.89 11.78
N ASN A 18 10.04 -3.47 12.72
CA ASN A 18 9.86 -4.89 13.04
C ASN A 18 10.99 -5.85 12.61
N HIS A 19 11.72 -6.39 13.58
CA HIS A 19 12.83 -7.34 13.37
C HIS A 19 12.43 -8.72 12.81
N LYS A 20 11.14 -9.02 12.58
CA LYS A 20 10.71 -10.38 12.20
C LYS A 20 10.70 -10.67 10.70
N HIS A 21 10.10 -9.81 9.87
CA HIS A 21 9.93 -10.06 8.43
C HIS A 21 10.53 -8.95 7.55
N GLY A 22 11.30 -8.02 8.15
CA GLY A 22 11.80 -6.84 7.46
C GLY A 22 10.72 -5.81 7.18
N HIS A 23 10.98 -4.94 6.20
CA HIS A 23 10.06 -3.91 5.75
C HIS A 23 10.00 -3.87 4.24
N TYR A 24 8.84 -3.48 3.73
CA TYR A 24 8.56 -3.33 2.31
C TYR A 24 8.00 -1.93 2.04
N PHE A 25 8.03 -1.54 0.77
CA PHE A 25 7.59 -0.23 0.30
C PHE A 25 6.40 -0.35 -0.65
N VAL A 26 5.60 0.70 -0.65
CA VAL A 26 4.54 0.95 -1.63
C VAL A 26 4.70 2.38 -2.10
N ILE A 27 4.67 2.61 -3.40
CA ILE A 27 4.61 3.96 -3.96
C ILE A 27 3.13 4.31 -4.08
N ASN A 28 2.67 5.24 -3.24
CA ASN A 28 1.28 5.67 -3.23
C ASN A 28 1.07 6.87 -4.16
N GLN A 29 -0.09 6.94 -4.81
CA GLN A 29 -0.53 8.07 -5.65
C GLN A 29 0.42 8.39 -6.81
N SER A 30 0.98 7.37 -7.47
CA SER A 30 1.78 7.59 -8.68
C SER A 30 0.90 8.18 -9.78
N ASP A 31 1.28 9.35 -10.29
CA ASP A 31 0.56 10.08 -11.32
C ASP A 31 1.36 10.01 -12.64
N ASN A 32 1.08 8.98 -13.45
CA ASN A 32 1.78 8.75 -14.71
C ASN A 32 1.57 9.86 -15.74
N ARG A 33 0.70 10.85 -15.48
CA ARG A 33 0.56 12.04 -16.34
C ARG A 33 1.71 13.03 -16.13
N ARG A 34 2.35 13.02 -14.95
CA ARG A 34 3.45 13.93 -14.58
C ARG A 34 4.80 13.28 -14.80
N GLN A 35 5.67 13.93 -15.58
CA GLN A 35 7.03 13.42 -15.85
C GLN A 35 7.82 13.15 -14.58
N VAL A 36 7.80 14.09 -13.63
CA VAL A 36 8.49 13.93 -12.34
C VAL A 36 7.99 12.70 -11.58
N SER A 37 6.69 12.41 -11.61
CA SER A 37 6.17 11.21 -10.94
C SER A 37 6.68 9.94 -11.60
N ARG A 38 6.71 9.89 -12.94
CA ARG A 38 7.24 8.74 -13.68
C ARG A 38 8.72 8.52 -13.36
N ASP A 39 9.52 9.57 -13.46
CA ASP A 39 10.97 9.51 -13.23
C ASP A 39 11.28 9.06 -11.79
N VAL A 40 10.53 9.56 -10.81
CA VAL A 40 10.66 9.14 -9.41
C VAL A 40 10.21 7.70 -9.22
N THR A 41 9.08 7.28 -9.80
CA THR A 41 8.59 5.89 -9.69
C THR A 41 9.61 4.92 -10.27
N SER A 42 10.13 5.18 -11.49
CA SER A 42 11.15 4.33 -12.12
C SER A 42 12.46 4.28 -11.32
N LEU A 43 12.90 5.41 -10.76
CA LEU A 43 14.06 5.43 -9.88
C LEU A 43 13.83 4.57 -8.62
N MET A 44 12.65 4.64 -8.02
CA MET A 44 12.32 3.85 -6.83
C MET A 44 12.20 2.36 -7.14
N GLU A 45 11.64 1.99 -8.29
CA GLU A 45 11.62 0.61 -8.78
C GLU A 45 13.04 0.05 -8.93
N GLU A 46 13.96 0.80 -9.55
CA GLU A 46 15.36 0.42 -9.70
C GLU A 46 16.07 0.23 -8.34
N LYS A 47 15.84 1.15 -7.39
CA LYS A 47 16.57 1.16 -6.12
C LYS A 47 16.02 0.20 -5.07
N LEU A 48 14.71 0.00 -5.04
CA LEU A 48 14.06 -0.80 -4.01
C LEU A 48 13.96 -2.28 -4.40
N GLY A 49 13.90 -2.59 -5.71
CA GLY A 49 13.82 -3.96 -6.22
C GLY A 49 12.70 -4.76 -5.56
N GLU A 50 13.02 -5.97 -5.10
CA GLU A 50 12.08 -6.90 -4.43
C GLU A 50 11.42 -6.33 -3.15
N ARG A 51 11.95 -5.24 -2.59
CA ARG A 51 11.32 -4.59 -1.42
C ARG A 51 10.15 -3.70 -1.80
N LEU A 52 9.94 -3.39 -3.08
CA LEU A 52 8.79 -2.65 -3.57
C LEU A 52 7.64 -3.62 -3.89
N LEU A 53 6.58 -3.60 -3.08
CA LEU A 53 5.41 -4.47 -3.30
C LEU A 53 4.62 -4.06 -4.53
N GLY A 54 4.61 -2.76 -4.83
CA GLY A 54 3.94 -2.21 -5.99
C GLY A 54 3.69 -0.71 -5.89
N VAL A 55 2.92 -0.24 -6.85
CA VAL A 55 2.54 1.16 -7.03
C VAL A 55 1.01 1.23 -7.00
N ILE A 56 0.47 2.16 -6.21
CA ILE A 56 -0.94 2.54 -6.27
C ILE A 56 -1.05 3.77 -7.16
N HIS A 57 -1.80 3.64 -8.25
CA HIS A 57 -2.05 4.74 -9.15
C HIS A 57 -2.95 5.80 -8.52
N ARG A 58 -2.70 7.05 -8.87
CA ARG A 58 -3.58 8.16 -8.51
C ARG A 58 -4.94 7.98 -9.18
N ASP A 59 -5.99 7.94 -8.36
CA ASP A 59 -7.37 7.74 -8.78
C ASP A 59 -8.30 8.65 -7.96
N GLU A 60 -9.16 9.40 -8.65
CA GLU A 60 -10.09 10.36 -8.03
C GLU A 60 -11.15 9.65 -7.18
N SER A 61 -11.50 8.41 -7.54
CA SER A 61 -12.46 7.57 -6.81
C SER A 61 -12.04 7.37 -5.34
N VAL A 62 -10.74 7.41 -5.03
CA VAL A 62 -10.23 7.28 -3.65
C VAL A 62 -10.60 8.50 -2.81
N VAL A 63 -10.50 9.70 -3.38
CA VAL A 63 -10.85 10.95 -2.69
C VAL A 63 -12.37 11.00 -2.48
N GLU A 64 -13.15 10.62 -3.47
CA GLU A 64 -14.62 10.56 -3.39
C GLU A 64 -15.11 9.51 -2.39
N ALA A 65 -14.48 8.33 -2.38
CA ALA A 65 -14.75 7.28 -1.40
C ALA A 65 -14.47 7.78 0.02
N ASN A 66 -13.32 8.44 0.23
CA ASN A 66 -12.96 9.02 1.52
C ASN A 66 -13.94 10.12 1.95
N ALA A 67 -14.35 11.00 1.03
CA ALA A 67 -15.38 12.02 1.30
C ALA A 67 -16.73 11.39 1.69
N SER A 68 -17.05 10.24 1.10
CA SER A 68 -18.26 9.46 1.39
C SER A 68 -18.12 8.53 2.60
N GLN A 69 -16.95 8.51 3.27
CA GLN A 69 -16.63 7.59 4.37
C GLN A 69 -16.86 6.11 4.00
N LYS A 70 -16.53 5.74 2.76
CA LYS A 70 -16.63 4.37 2.25
C LYS A 70 -15.24 3.84 1.90
N SER A 71 -15.07 2.53 2.01
CA SER A 71 -13.92 1.86 1.41
C SER A 71 -13.94 2.06 -0.11
N ILE A 72 -12.77 2.20 -0.73
CA ILE A 72 -12.67 2.25 -2.19
C ILE A 72 -13.25 0.98 -2.85
N LEU A 73 -13.15 -0.16 -2.17
CA LEU A 73 -13.70 -1.43 -2.64
C LEU A 73 -15.24 -1.42 -2.64
N ASP A 74 -15.87 -0.71 -1.70
CA ASP A 74 -17.33 -0.58 -1.63
C ASP A 74 -17.86 0.57 -2.50
N PHE A 75 -17.03 1.60 -2.72
CA PHE A 75 -17.40 2.79 -3.50
C PHE A 75 -17.22 2.57 -5.01
N ASN A 76 -16.05 2.08 -5.43
CA ASN A 76 -15.74 1.79 -6.83
C ASN A 76 -14.68 0.68 -6.93
N ALA A 77 -15.12 -0.58 -6.85
CA ALA A 77 -14.26 -1.76 -6.99
C ALA A 77 -13.55 -1.85 -8.36
N SER A 78 -14.08 -1.18 -9.39
CA SER A 78 -13.47 -1.14 -10.73
C SER A 78 -12.43 -0.04 -10.92
N SER A 79 -12.17 0.78 -9.90
CA SER A 79 -11.13 1.81 -9.94
C SER A 79 -9.73 1.22 -10.06
N ALA A 80 -8.80 1.97 -10.64
CA ALA A 80 -7.41 1.52 -10.77
C ALA A 80 -6.76 1.31 -9.40
N ALA A 81 -7.05 2.22 -8.46
CA ALA A 81 -6.56 2.10 -7.09
C ALA A 81 -7.13 0.88 -6.35
N ALA A 82 -8.40 0.52 -6.55
CA ALA A 82 -8.99 -0.69 -5.97
C ALA A 82 -8.26 -1.94 -6.47
N PHE A 83 -8.02 -2.03 -7.78
CA PHE A 83 -7.30 -3.14 -8.40
C PHE A 83 -5.86 -3.25 -7.89
N ASP A 84 -5.13 -2.12 -7.81
CA ASP A 84 -3.77 -2.08 -7.28
C ASP A 84 -3.71 -2.56 -5.82
N ILE A 85 -4.66 -2.12 -4.98
CA ILE A 85 -4.77 -2.52 -3.58
C ILE A 85 -5.06 -4.04 -3.46
N GLU A 86 -5.92 -4.58 -4.32
CA GLU A 86 -6.22 -6.02 -4.33
C GLU A 86 -4.99 -6.86 -4.69
N ILE A 87 -4.21 -6.43 -5.70
CA ILE A 87 -2.94 -7.08 -6.05
C ILE A 87 -1.98 -7.05 -4.86
N MET A 88 -1.86 -5.90 -4.18
CA MET A 88 -0.98 -5.80 -3.02
C MET A 88 -1.45 -6.67 -1.85
N ALA A 89 -2.76 -6.75 -1.60
CA ALA A 89 -3.31 -7.61 -0.57
C ALA A 89 -2.96 -9.09 -0.82
N LYS A 90 -3.03 -9.55 -2.08
CA LYS A 90 -2.60 -10.90 -2.48
C LYS A 90 -1.10 -11.13 -2.26
N LYS A 91 -0.25 -10.16 -2.64
CA LYS A 91 1.21 -10.24 -2.41
C LYS A 91 1.55 -10.31 -0.92
N ILE A 92 0.95 -9.45 -0.11
CA ILE A 92 1.16 -9.42 1.35
C ILE A 92 0.69 -10.72 1.98
N SER A 93 -0.45 -11.26 1.55
CA SER A 93 -0.97 -12.52 2.09
C SER A 93 -0.04 -13.68 1.77
N SER A 94 0.50 -13.74 0.54
CA SER A 94 1.53 -14.72 0.17
C SER A 94 2.79 -14.59 1.03
N LEU A 95 3.29 -13.36 1.24
CA LEU A 95 4.47 -13.10 2.09
C LEU A 95 4.26 -13.52 3.55
N LEU A 96 3.03 -13.41 4.06
CA LEU A 96 2.67 -13.76 5.43
C LEU A 96 2.21 -15.23 5.58
N GLY A 97 2.13 -15.99 4.49
CA GLY A 97 1.57 -17.34 4.50
C GLY A 97 0.07 -17.37 4.86
N ILE A 98 -0.66 -16.29 4.59
CA ILE A 98 -2.10 -16.19 4.82
C ILE A 98 -2.81 -16.72 3.57
N HIS A 99 -3.62 -17.76 3.75
CA HIS A 99 -4.53 -18.24 2.73
C HIS A 99 -5.81 -17.38 2.77
N ILE A 100 -5.96 -16.46 1.81
CA ILE A 100 -7.24 -15.76 1.61
C ILE A 100 -8.22 -16.77 1.01
N GLY A 101 -9.24 -17.17 1.79
CA GLY A 101 -10.28 -18.10 1.37
C GLY A 101 -11.19 -17.56 0.26
N ASP A 102 -12.06 -18.42 -0.25
CA ASP A 102 -12.98 -18.27 -1.39
C ASP A 102 -14.12 -17.24 -1.24
N GLY A 103 -13.96 -16.24 -0.36
CA GLY A 103 -14.97 -15.21 -0.09
C GLY A 103 -15.87 -15.51 1.10
N THR A 104 -15.59 -16.56 1.87
CA THR A 104 -16.18 -16.75 3.21
C THR A 104 -15.37 -15.97 4.27
N VAL A 105 -16.06 -15.19 5.11
CA VAL A 105 -15.42 -14.44 6.21
C VAL A 105 -14.93 -15.44 7.26
N HIS A 106 -13.69 -15.91 7.12
CA HIS A 106 -13.02 -16.61 8.20
C HIS A 106 -12.69 -15.60 9.31
N SER A 107 -13.36 -15.75 10.45
CA SER A 107 -13.18 -14.96 11.68
C SER A 107 -11.70 -14.85 12.13
N PRO A 108 -11.36 -13.82 12.91
CA PRO A 108 -10.14 -13.06 12.73
C PRO A 108 -8.91 -13.90 13.07
N ALA A 109 -7.89 -13.80 12.22
CA ALA A 109 -6.55 -14.16 12.63
C ALA A 109 -6.20 -13.35 13.88
N THR A 110 -6.05 -14.03 15.02
CA THR A 110 -5.83 -13.49 16.37
C THR A 110 -4.65 -12.50 16.48
N HIS A 111 -3.87 -12.29 15.42
CA HIS A 111 -2.70 -11.40 15.40
C HIS A 111 -2.68 -10.39 14.24
N VAL A 112 -3.69 -10.34 13.37
CA VAL A 112 -3.81 -9.27 12.38
C VAL A 112 -4.80 -8.26 12.93
N ARG A 113 -4.30 -7.28 13.70
CA ARG A 113 -5.06 -6.04 13.91
C ARG A 113 -5.41 -5.53 12.52
N ALA A 114 -6.70 -5.58 12.19
CA ALA A 114 -7.24 -5.03 10.97
C ALA A 114 -6.62 -3.65 10.76
N LEU A 115 -5.90 -3.46 9.66
CA LEU A 115 -5.59 -2.14 9.15
C LEU A 115 -6.92 -1.58 8.63
N THR A 116 -7.74 -1.11 9.57
CA THR A 116 -8.84 -0.19 9.30
C THR A 116 -8.19 1.11 8.84
N PHE A 117 -7.87 1.20 7.55
CA PHE A 117 -7.67 2.50 6.92
C PHE A 117 -9.04 3.18 6.92
N CYS A 118 -9.11 4.39 7.50
CA CYS A 118 -10.32 5.14 7.86
C CYS A 118 -11.06 4.70 9.14
N ARG A 119 -10.44 4.96 10.30
CA ARG A 119 -11.14 5.69 11.36
C ARG A 119 -10.35 6.96 11.64
N ALA A 120 -10.81 8.08 11.09
CA ALA A 120 -10.40 9.39 11.55
C ALA A 120 -10.79 9.51 13.03
N ALA A 121 -9.79 9.76 13.87
CA ALA A 121 -10.03 10.23 15.22
C ALA A 121 -10.23 11.75 15.13
N GLU A 122 -11.43 12.17 15.53
CA GLU A 122 -11.89 13.51 15.96
C GLU A 122 -11.57 14.71 15.04
#